data_AF-A0A4U2Y1P5-F1
#
_entry.id   AF-A0A4U2Y1P5-F1
#
_cell.length_a   1.000
_cell.length_b   1.000
_cell.length_c   1.000
_cell.angle_alpha   90.00
_cell.angle_beta   90.00
_cell.angle_gamma   90.00
#
_symmetry.space_group_name_H-M   'P 1'
#
loop_
_entity.id
_entity.type
_entity.pdbx_description
1 polymer ?
#
loop_
_entity_poly.entity_id
_entity_poly.type
_entity_poly.pdbx_seq_one_letter_code
_entity_poly.pdbx_strand_id
1 'polypeptide(L)'
;MMRFLPLNVQPIFQLFLKRTLRGAQRECNYGAMIQSQIIRIVERIPTIKDLIKRLINNPLFRLDCGFLVSDVVPSEASYTRMIDVISQSDVLDVMQDTLIWNGNTFGHFLKVPLKHKGRTGCLTWSLYRHDSLRQESS
;
A
#
# COMPACT_ATOMS: atom_id res chain seq x y z
N MET A 1 1.76 -23.41 11.13
CA MET A 1 0.64 -22.43 11.06
C MET A 1 1.22 -21.09 10.62
N MET A 2 0.79 -20.53 9.48
CA MET A 2 1.23 -19.19 9.08
C MET A 2 0.53 -18.14 9.94
N ARG A 3 1.29 -17.23 10.55
CA ARG A 3 0.78 -16.13 11.37
C ARG A 3 0.65 -14.88 10.51
N PHE A 4 -0.57 -14.61 10.01
CA PHE A 4 -0.88 -13.31 9.43
C PHE A 4 -0.84 -12.23 10.52
N LEU A 5 0.03 -11.23 10.39
CA LEU A 5 -0.14 -9.96 11.10
C LEU A 5 -1.04 -9.06 10.25
N PRO A 6 -2.17 -8.56 10.78
CA PRO A 6 -2.98 -7.58 10.05
C PRO A 6 -2.21 -6.25 9.97
N LEU A 7 -2.06 -5.73 8.75
CA LEU A 7 -1.50 -4.39 8.55
C LEU A 7 -2.49 -3.34 9.08
N ASN A 8 -2.12 -2.63 10.14
CA ASN A 8 -2.94 -1.53 10.66
C ASN A 8 -2.86 -0.31 9.73
N VAL A 9 -3.73 -0.30 8.72
CA VAL A 9 -3.86 0.79 7.74
C VAL A 9 -4.57 2.05 8.28
N GLN A 10 -5.12 2.02 9.50
CA GLN A 10 -5.88 3.14 10.09
C GLN A 10 -5.17 4.51 10.05
N PRO A 11 -3.83 4.63 10.25
CA PRO A 11 -3.12 5.91 10.13
C PRO A 11 -3.25 6.54 8.73
N ILE A 12 -3.31 5.73 7.67
CA ILE A 12 -3.48 6.24 6.28
C ILE A 12 -4.86 6.88 6.13
N PHE A 13 -5.92 6.28 6.67
CA PHE A 13 -7.26 6.88 6.65
C PHE A 13 -7.33 8.18 7.45
N GLN A 14 -6.56 8.30 8.54
CA GLN A 14 -6.51 9.52 9.37
C GLN A 14 -6.04 10.76 8.60
N LEU A 15 -5.17 10.62 7.59
CA LEU A 15 -4.79 11.71 6.68
C LEU A 15 -5.97 12.34 5.90
N PHE A 16 -7.07 11.61 5.77
CA PHE A 16 -8.25 12.03 5.00
C PHE A 16 -9.50 12.27 5.88
N LEU A 17 -9.43 11.98 7.19
CA LEU A 17 -10.52 12.13 8.16
C LEU A 17 -10.67 13.59 8.69
N LYS A 18 -10.96 14.53 7.79
CA LYS A 18 -11.26 15.98 8.04
C LYS A 18 -10.01 16.78 8.51
N ARG A 19 -9.96 18.12 8.43
CA ARG A 19 -11.00 19.15 8.20
C ARG A 19 -10.80 19.96 6.91
N THR A 20 -11.89 20.15 6.16
CA THR A 20 -12.12 21.36 5.34
C THR A 20 -13.49 21.91 5.70
N LEU A 21 -13.53 22.91 6.58
CA LEU A 21 -14.76 23.68 6.92
C LEU A 21 -15.03 24.82 5.92
N ARG A 22 -14.19 24.94 4.88
CA ARG A 22 -14.29 25.86 3.76
C ARG A 22 -13.78 25.14 2.50
N GLY A 23 -14.39 25.43 1.36
CA GLY A 23 -14.20 24.67 0.11
C GLY A 23 -15.26 23.58 -0.07
N ALA A 24 -15.51 23.19 -1.32
CA ALA A 24 -16.48 22.14 -1.65
C ALA A 24 -16.10 20.78 -1.00
N GLN A 25 -17.08 19.90 -0.80
CA GLN A 25 -16.80 18.52 -0.39
C GLN A 25 -15.84 17.87 -1.37
N ARG A 26 -14.82 17.17 -0.87
CA ARG A 26 -13.95 16.35 -1.72
C ARG A 26 -14.79 15.20 -2.26
N GLU A 27 -15.10 15.22 -3.55
CA GLU A 27 -16.12 14.40 -4.23
C GLU A 27 -15.80 12.89 -4.32
N CYS A 28 -14.69 12.44 -3.73
CA CYS A 28 -14.19 11.07 -3.86
C CYS A 28 -14.14 10.36 -2.51
N ASN A 29 -14.64 9.12 -2.48
CA ASN A 29 -14.55 8.21 -1.35
C ASN A 29 -13.09 7.78 -1.13
N TYR A 30 -12.33 8.52 -0.31
CA TYR A 30 -10.91 8.24 -0.05
C TYR A 30 -10.66 6.87 0.55
N GLY A 31 -11.60 6.33 1.35
CA GLY A 31 -11.45 5.00 1.91
C GLY A 31 -11.40 3.94 0.82
N ALA A 32 -12.33 4.02 -0.12
CA ALA A 32 -12.37 3.16 -1.29
C ALA A 32 -11.22 3.41 -2.29
N MET A 33 -10.73 4.66 -2.39
CA MET A 33 -9.51 4.95 -3.17
C MET A 33 -8.26 4.29 -2.56
N ILE A 34 -8.10 4.32 -1.23
CA ILE A 34 -6.99 3.64 -0.54
C ILE A 34 -7.11 2.13 -0.73
N GLN A 35 -8.30 1.55 -0.54
CA GLN A 35 -8.54 0.12 -0.72
C GLN A 35 -8.29 -0.33 -2.17
N SER A 36 -8.89 0.33 -3.16
CA SER A 36 -8.64 0.04 -4.58
C SER A 36 -7.15 0.21 -4.97
N GLN A 37 -6.44 1.17 -4.37
CA GLN A 37 -5.00 1.34 -4.58
C GLN A 37 -4.17 0.20 -3.94
N ILE A 38 -4.56 -0.34 -2.79
CA ILE A 38 -3.92 -1.53 -2.21
C ILE A 38 -4.21 -2.76 -3.08
N ILE A 39 -5.47 -2.97 -3.46
CA ILE A 39 -5.89 -4.09 -4.32
C ILE A 39 -5.17 -4.05 -5.67
N ARG A 40 -4.98 -2.86 -6.26
CA ARG A 40 -4.19 -2.65 -7.49
C ARG A 40 -2.78 -3.24 -7.39
N ILE A 41 -2.13 -3.10 -6.24
CA ILE A 41 -0.77 -3.60 -6.00
C ILE A 41 -0.79 -5.12 -5.78
N VAL A 42 -1.74 -5.63 -4.98
CA VAL A 42 -1.87 -7.07 -4.67
C VAL A 42 -2.21 -7.89 -5.91
N GLU A 43 -3.20 -7.46 -6.69
CA GLU A 43 -3.60 -8.10 -7.96
C GLU A 43 -2.67 -7.78 -9.14
N ARG A 44 -1.65 -6.93 -8.95
CA ARG A 44 -0.69 -6.50 -9.98
C ARG A 44 -1.34 -5.81 -11.19
N ILE A 45 -2.42 -5.05 -11.00
CA ILE A 45 -2.97 -4.17 -12.04
C ILE A 45 -1.90 -3.09 -12.35
N PRO A 46 -1.41 -2.98 -13.60
CA PRO A 46 -0.15 -2.29 -13.88
C PRO A 46 -0.24 -0.77 -13.76
N THR A 47 -1.40 -0.16 -14.07
CA THR A 47 -1.57 1.30 -14.08
C THR A 47 -2.85 1.76 -13.37
N ILE A 48 -2.90 3.06 -13.01
CA ILE A 48 -4.13 3.71 -12.56
C ILE A 48 -5.21 3.70 -13.65
N LYS A 49 -4.84 3.83 -14.94
CA LYS A 49 -5.79 3.76 -16.06
C LYS A 49 -6.51 2.43 -16.10
N ASP A 50 -5.80 1.33 -15.87
CA ASP A 50 -6.38 -0.02 -15.90
C ASP A 50 -7.20 -0.32 -14.64
N LEU A 51 -6.83 0.26 -13.49
CA LEU A 51 -7.67 0.28 -12.29
C LEU A 51 -9.00 0.99 -12.54
N ILE A 52 -8.98 2.19 -13.14
CA ILE A 52 -10.18 2.97 -13.45
C ILE A 52 -11.07 2.25 -14.47
N LYS A 53 -10.50 1.68 -15.54
CA LYS A 53 -11.25 0.80 -16.47
C LYS A 53 -11.94 -0.34 -15.73
N ARG A 54 -11.27 -1.00 -14.79
CA ARG A 54 -11.85 -2.11 -14.01
C ARG A 54 -12.95 -1.64 -13.05
N LEU A 55 -12.80 -0.48 -12.41
CA LEU A 55 -13.84 0.14 -11.56
C LEU A 55 -15.09 0.59 -12.33
N ILE A 56 -14.95 0.94 -13.61
CA ILE A 56 -16.08 1.24 -14.50
C ILE A 56 -16.75 -0.06 -14.98
N ASN A 57 -15.96 -1.02 -15.45
CA ASN A 57 -16.47 -2.20 -16.16
C ASN A 57 -16.90 -3.36 -15.24
N ASN A 58 -16.50 -3.38 -13.97
CA ASN A 58 -16.81 -4.46 -13.03
C ASN A 58 -17.40 -3.91 -11.72
N PRO A 59 -18.75 -3.90 -11.58
CA PRO A 59 -19.44 -3.45 -10.36
C PRO A 59 -19.09 -4.25 -9.10
N LEU A 60 -18.79 -5.55 -9.21
CA LEU A 60 -18.40 -6.37 -8.05
C LEU A 60 -17.04 -5.90 -7.52
N PHE A 61 -16.04 -5.80 -8.39
CA PHE A 61 -14.71 -5.26 -8.03
C PHE A 61 -14.79 -3.86 -7.41
N ARG A 62 -15.74 -3.03 -7.87
CA ARG A 62 -15.99 -1.71 -7.31
C ARG A 62 -16.58 -1.78 -5.89
N LEU A 63 -17.46 -2.73 -5.60
CA LEU A 63 -17.98 -3.00 -4.25
C LEU A 63 -16.89 -3.62 -3.34
N ASP A 64 -16.06 -4.54 -3.87
CA ASP A 64 -14.90 -5.13 -3.17
C ASP A 64 -13.88 -4.05 -2.76
N CYS A 65 -13.76 -3.01 -3.58
CA CYS A 65 -12.97 -1.81 -3.30
C CYS A 65 -13.63 -0.83 -2.30
N GLY A 66 -14.82 -1.11 -1.77
CA GLY A 66 -15.51 -0.27 -0.78
C GLY A 66 -16.23 0.96 -1.34
N PHE A 67 -16.42 1.08 -2.65
CA PHE A 67 -17.24 2.15 -3.23
C PHE A 67 -18.73 1.81 -3.14
N LEU A 68 -19.57 2.79 -2.82
CA LEU A 68 -21.02 2.65 -2.96
C LEU A 68 -21.41 2.67 -4.44
N VAL A 69 -22.59 2.13 -4.79
CA VAL A 69 -23.14 2.18 -6.16
C VAL A 69 -23.34 3.62 -6.65
N SER A 70 -23.66 4.53 -5.72
CA SER A 70 -23.84 5.97 -5.96
C SER A 70 -22.56 6.81 -6.05
N ASP A 71 -21.40 6.25 -5.70
CA ASP A 71 -20.14 7.00 -5.74
C ASP A 71 -19.74 7.38 -7.19
N VAL A 72 -18.91 8.40 -7.35
CA VAL A 72 -18.26 8.71 -8.63
C VAL A 72 -16.96 7.93 -8.73
N VAL A 73 -16.67 7.30 -9.89
CA VAL A 73 -15.38 6.61 -10.10
C VAL A 73 -14.26 7.66 -10.12
N PRO A 74 -13.25 7.57 -9.24
CA PRO A 74 -12.24 8.62 -9.12
C PRO A 74 -11.35 8.75 -10.36
N SER A 75 -11.05 9.99 -10.76
CA SER A 75 -10.16 10.30 -11.88
C SER A 75 -8.69 9.93 -11.59
N GLU A 76 -7.86 9.82 -12.63
CA GLU A 76 -6.40 9.65 -12.47
C GLU A 76 -5.80 10.74 -11.56
N ALA A 77 -6.20 12.00 -11.77
CA ALA A 77 -5.76 13.13 -10.95
C ALA A 77 -6.22 13.03 -9.49
N SER A 78 -7.35 12.36 -9.21
CA SER A 78 -7.79 12.08 -7.85
C SER A 78 -6.84 11.09 -7.17
N TYR A 79 -6.46 10.01 -7.86
CA TYR A 79 -5.46 9.05 -7.37
C TYR A 79 -4.08 9.70 -7.18
N THR A 80 -3.61 10.52 -8.13
CA THR A 80 -2.35 11.26 -7.99
C THR A 80 -2.35 12.13 -6.73
N ARG A 81 -3.38 12.97 -6.52
CA ARG A 81 -3.50 13.81 -5.32
C ARG A 81 -3.50 13.00 -4.01
N MET A 82 -4.12 11.82 -4.00
CA MET A 82 -4.11 10.93 -2.82
C MET A 82 -2.71 10.36 -2.57
N ILE A 83 -2.03 9.88 -3.62
CA ILE A 83 -0.67 9.35 -3.55
C ILE A 83 0.31 10.45 -3.12
N ASP A 84 0.15 11.68 -3.62
CA ASP A 84 0.96 12.84 -3.25
C ASP A 84 0.82 13.17 -1.76
N VAL A 85 -0.40 13.19 -1.22
CA VAL A 85 -0.67 13.43 0.21
C VAL A 85 -0.03 12.36 1.09
N ILE A 86 -0.15 11.08 0.70
CA ILE A 86 0.49 9.97 1.45
C ILE A 86 2.02 10.09 1.36
N SER A 87 2.56 10.41 0.18
CA SER A 87 4.01 10.51 -0.09
C SER A 87 4.68 11.76 0.49
N GLN A 88 3.89 12.74 0.96
CA GLN A 88 4.34 13.92 1.69
C GLN A 88 4.19 13.77 3.22
N SER A 89 3.63 12.65 3.67
CA SER A 89 3.49 12.31 5.09
C SER A 89 4.51 11.26 5.53
N ASP A 90 4.82 11.26 6.82
CA ASP A 90 5.61 10.25 7.54
C ASP A 90 4.82 8.96 7.84
N VAL A 91 3.54 8.88 7.44
CA VAL A 91 2.62 7.81 7.86
C VAL A 91 3.12 6.41 7.52
N LEU A 92 3.78 6.25 6.37
CA LEU A 92 4.29 4.96 5.90
C LEU A 92 5.59 4.57 6.63
N ASP A 93 6.43 5.55 6.97
CA ASP A 93 7.64 5.34 7.76
C ASP A 93 7.27 4.93 9.19
N VAL A 94 6.34 5.66 9.83
CA VAL A 94 5.83 5.32 11.18
C VAL A 94 5.14 3.95 11.21
N MET A 95 4.37 3.60 10.17
CA MET A 95 3.80 2.25 10.04
C MET A 95 4.87 1.18 9.82
N GLN A 96 5.91 1.46 9.04
CA GLN A 96 7.03 0.54 8.82
C GLN A 96 7.85 0.34 10.09
N ASP A 97 8.17 1.40 10.83
CA ASP A 97 8.87 1.31 12.12
C ASP A 97 8.05 0.55 13.17
N THR A 98 6.72 0.74 13.18
CA THR A 98 5.81 -0.05 14.03
C THR A 98 5.85 -1.55 13.67
N LEU A 99 5.92 -1.89 12.38
CA LEU A 99 6.06 -3.28 11.92
C LEU A 99 7.44 -3.85 12.25
N ILE A 100 8.51 -3.06 12.13
CA ILE A 100 9.88 -3.46 12.47
C ILE A 100 10.01 -3.67 13.99
N TRP A 101 9.45 -2.79 14.81
CA TRP A 101 9.45 -2.93 16.27
C TRP A 101 8.70 -4.20 16.71
N ASN A 102 7.47 -4.40 16.23
CA ASN A 102 6.68 -5.58 16.53
C ASN A 102 7.33 -6.87 15.97
N GLY A 103 7.99 -6.78 14.80
CA GLY A 103 8.73 -7.87 14.18
C GLY A 103 10.05 -8.21 14.87
N ASN A 104 10.75 -7.23 15.45
CA ASN A 104 12.00 -7.42 16.19
C ASN A 104 11.80 -8.20 17.51
N THR A 105 10.57 -8.33 17.99
CA THR A 105 10.22 -9.29 19.05
C THR A 105 10.39 -10.75 18.59
N PHE A 106 10.40 -11.02 17.27
CA PHE A 106 10.52 -12.34 16.64
C PHE A 106 11.37 -12.35 15.34
N GLY A 107 12.62 -11.87 15.42
CA GLY A 107 13.72 -12.38 14.56
C GLY A 107 13.93 -11.78 13.16
N HIS A 108 14.80 -10.77 13.08
CA HIS A 108 15.88 -10.60 12.07
C HIS A 108 15.61 -11.02 10.60
N PHE A 109 15.11 -10.09 9.75
CA PHE A 109 15.07 -10.09 8.24
C PHE A 109 14.32 -8.81 7.74
N LEU A 110 14.50 -8.11 6.59
CA LEU A 110 15.51 -7.97 5.50
C LEU A 110 15.47 -6.48 4.97
N LYS A 111 16.43 -6.00 4.14
CA LYS A 111 16.37 -4.66 3.48
C LYS A 111 16.67 -4.60 1.96
N VAL A 112 15.68 -4.21 1.15
CA VAL A 112 15.81 -4.01 -0.33
C VAL A 112 16.36 -2.62 -0.68
N PRO A 113 17.35 -2.44 -1.58
CA PRO A 113 17.81 -1.12 -2.00
C PRO A 113 16.80 -0.39 -2.89
N LEU A 114 16.02 0.54 -2.32
CA LEU A 114 15.27 1.54 -3.07
C LEU A 114 16.21 2.66 -3.53
N LYS A 115 16.18 3.02 -4.82
CA LYS A 115 17.01 4.08 -5.40
C LYS A 115 16.15 5.16 -6.05
N HIS A 116 15.97 6.28 -5.36
CA HIS A 116 15.40 7.50 -5.94
C HIS A 116 16.05 8.76 -5.37
N LYS A 117 16.27 9.78 -6.22
CA LYS A 117 16.85 11.10 -5.88
C LYS A 117 17.99 11.09 -4.84
N GLY A 118 19.15 10.52 -5.21
CA GLY A 118 20.46 10.97 -4.72
C GLY A 118 20.89 10.63 -3.29
N ARG A 119 20.05 10.02 -2.45
CA ARG A 119 20.44 9.55 -1.11
C ARG A 119 20.64 8.03 -1.08
N THR A 120 21.80 7.57 -0.60
CA THR A 120 22.16 6.15 -0.46
C THR A 120 21.95 5.66 0.97
N GLY A 121 20.85 4.95 1.23
CA GLY A 121 20.54 4.32 2.52
C GLY A 121 20.58 2.78 2.46
N CYS A 122 20.87 2.10 3.59
CA CYS A 122 21.08 0.64 3.62
C CYS A 122 20.93 0.00 5.03
N LEU A 123 20.33 -1.20 5.13
CA LEU A 123 20.39 -2.16 6.25
C LEU A 123 20.47 -3.66 5.78
N THR A 124 21.15 -3.95 4.66
CA THR A 124 21.50 -5.31 4.15
C THR A 124 20.38 -6.30 3.69
N TRP A 125 20.61 -6.94 2.53
CA TRP A 125 19.94 -8.14 2.00
C TRP A 125 20.37 -9.47 2.69
N SER A 126 19.46 -10.30 3.19
CA SER A 126 19.67 -11.76 3.35
C SER A 126 18.41 -12.52 2.95
N LEU A 127 18.23 -12.76 1.64
CA LEU A 127 17.12 -13.54 1.09
C LEU A 127 17.58 -14.98 0.87
N TYR A 128 16.75 -15.94 1.26
CA TYR A 128 16.96 -17.39 1.26
C TYR A 128 17.76 -17.90 0.04
N ARG A 129 19.01 -18.31 0.25
CA ARG A 129 19.83 -18.94 -0.80
C ARG A 129 19.42 -20.39 -0.96
N HIS A 130 19.19 -20.80 -2.20
CA HIS A 130 18.85 -22.17 -2.56
C HIS A 130 20.11 -23.05 -2.72
N ASP A 131 20.84 -23.29 -1.63
CA ASP A 131 21.95 -24.26 -1.63
C ASP A 131 21.38 -25.69 -1.52
N SER A 132 21.27 -26.37 -2.66
CA SER A 132 20.95 -27.79 -2.73
C SER A 132 22.10 -28.61 -2.13
N LEU A 133 21.87 -29.28 -1.00
CA LEU A 133 22.89 -30.06 -0.31
C LEU A 133 23.45 -31.18 -1.21
N ARG A 134 24.74 -31.09 -1.52
CA ARG A 134 25.53 -32.17 -2.12
C ARG A 134 25.66 -33.30 -1.10
N GLN A 135 25.00 -34.42 -1.34
CA GLN A 135 25.17 -35.64 -0.53
C GLN A 135 26.41 -36.41 -1.01
N GLU A 136 27.52 -36.23 -0.30
CA GLU A 136 28.71 -37.08 -0.27
C GLU A 136 29.50 -36.66 1.00
N SER A 137 29.95 -37.53 1.90
CA SER A 137 29.82 -39.00 1.94
C SER A 137 29.90 -39.55 3.37
N SER A 138 29.33 -40.74 3.58
CA SER A 138 29.67 -41.73 4.61
C SER A 138 29.14 -43.09 4.16
#